data_AF-X1RG70-F1
#
_entry.id   AF-X1RG70-F1
#
_cell.length_a   1.000
_cell.length_b   1.000
_cell.length_c   1.000
_cell.angle_alpha   90.00
_cell.angle_beta   90.00
_cell.angle_gamma   90.00
#
_symmetry.space_group_name_H-M   'P 1'
#
loop_
_entity.id
_entity.type
_entity.pdbx_description
1 polymer ?
#
loop_
_entity_poly.entity_id
_entity_poly.type
_entity_poly.pdbx_seq_one_letter_code
_entity_poly.pdbx_strand_id
1 'polypeptide(L)'
;IARAGGGIASTVKMTRKATEQELYNQGKQRINNIIKHGTTTVEIKSGYGLSTPEELKMLRVINKLKKDSVLDIIPTYLVHTIPYQMKRRDYIDLVREEMIPEVAKKKLAVFCDIFCDKIAFTKKESKKVLLRAKEFNFKLKIHADEFANSGGARLAAQLNCTSADHLLYTTKSAIKAMKEAGVIPTLLPGTSFFLQIKKKPYIKAYKSTECPVAIASDF
;
A
#
# COMPACT_ATOMS: atom_id res chain seq x y z
N ILE A 1 -8.10 18.41 -9.20
CA ILE A 1 -8.44 17.78 -7.89
C ILE A 1 -7.22 17.76 -6.96
N ALA A 2 -6.17 16.96 -7.22
CA ALA A 2 -4.97 16.91 -6.35
C ALA A 2 -4.22 18.26 -6.21
N ARG A 3 -4.10 19.04 -7.30
CA ARG A 3 -3.46 20.38 -7.29
C ARG A 3 -4.25 21.46 -6.55
N ALA A 4 -5.52 21.21 -6.19
CA ALA A 4 -6.40 22.17 -5.52
C ALA A 4 -6.70 21.80 -4.05
N GLY A 5 -5.90 20.91 -3.45
CA GLY A 5 -6.14 20.42 -2.08
C GLY A 5 -7.22 19.34 -1.97
N GLY A 6 -7.76 18.84 -3.10
CA GLY A 6 -8.64 17.66 -3.15
C GLY A 6 -7.87 16.35 -3.27
N GLY A 7 -8.57 15.22 -3.24
CA GLY A 7 -7.94 13.89 -3.31
C GLY A 7 -7.24 13.50 -2.00
N ILE A 8 -6.12 12.77 -2.09
CA ILE A 8 -5.41 12.20 -0.93
C ILE A 8 -5.07 13.24 0.16
N ALA A 9 -4.76 14.49 -0.19
CA ALA A 9 -4.46 15.54 0.78
C ALA A 9 -5.64 15.86 1.71
N SER A 10 -6.87 15.80 1.20
CA SER A 10 -8.09 15.99 2.00
C SER A 10 -8.25 14.84 3.00
N THR A 11 -8.09 13.59 2.54
CA THR A 11 -8.16 12.40 3.39
C THR A 11 -7.08 12.41 4.46
N VAL A 12 -5.85 12.82 4.13
CA VAL A 12 -4.75 12.99 5.11
C VAL A 12 -5.15 14.02 6.17
N LYS A 13 -5.63 15.19 5.77
CA LYS A 13 -6.08 16.23 6.72
C LYS A 13 -7.18 15.73 7.65
N MET A 14 -8.19 15.04 7.10
CA MET A 14 -9.30 14.48 7.88
C MET A 14 -8.83 13.37 8.83
N THR A 15 -7.95 12.48 8.36
CA THR A 15 -7.40 11.37 9.16
C THR A 15 -6.56 11.89 10.32
N ARG A 16 -5.74 12.93 10.10
CA ARG A 16 -4.97 13.59 11.17
C ARG A 16 -5.87 14.23 12.22
N LYS A 17 -6.92 14.93 11.79
CA LYS A 17 -7.87 15.59 12.70
C LYS A 17 -8.70 14.60 13.52
N ALA A 18 -9.02 13.44 12.96
CA ALA A 18 -9.82 12.43 13.63
C ALA A 18 -9.07 11.81 14.83
N THR A 19 -9.80 11.57 15.90
CA THR A 19 -9.33 10.80 17.06
C THR A 19 -9.21 9.32 16.73
N GLU A 20 -8.46 8.57 17.56
CA GLU A 20 -8.39 7.10 17.42
C GLU A 20 -9.77 6.44 17.49
N GLN A 21 -10.63 6.92 18.39
CA GLN A 21 -11.97 6.36 18.56
C GLN A 21 -12.86 6.61 17.34
N GLU A 22 -12.80 7.79 16.72
CA GLU A 22 -13.53 8.08 15.48
C GLU A 22 -13.06 7.20 14.33
N LEU A 23 -11.74 7.04 14.15
CA LEU A 23 -11.18 6.15 13.13
C LEU A 23 -11.56 4.69 13.38
N TYR A 24 -11.53 4.24 14.64
CA TYR A 24 -11.97 2.90 15.03
C TYR A 24 -13.44 2.68 14.70
N ASN A 25 -14.32 3.61 15.06
CA ASN A 25 -15.77 3.48 14.80
C ASN A 25 -16.05 3.39 13.29
N GLN A 26 -15.39 4.22 12.47
CA GLN A 26 -15.52 4.16 11.02
C GLN A 26 -14.96 2.84 10.45
N GLY A 27 -13.80 2.39 10.93
CA GLY A 27 -13.19 1.13 10.52
C GLY A 27 -14.07 -0.08 10.87
N LYS A 28 -14.69 -0.08 12.05
CA LYS A 28 -15.62 -1.12 12.49
C LYS A 28 -16.86 -1.21 11.60
N GLN A 29 -17.44 -0.06 11.21
CA GLN A 29 -18.55 -0.04 10.26
C GLN A 29 -18.15 -0.64 8.90
N ARG A 30 -16.97 -0.30 8.39
CA ARG A 30 -16.42 -0.84 7.14
C ARG A 30 -16.19 -2.35 7.21
N ILE A 31 -15.62 -2.84 8.32
CA ILE A 31 -15.42 -4.27 8.59
C ILE A 31 -16.75 -5.03 8.59
N ASN A 32 -17.76 -4.50 9.29
CA ASN A 32 -19.09 -5.11 9.32
C ASN A 32 -19.75 -5.18 7.94
N ASN A 33 -19.43 -4.25 7.04
CA ASN A 33 -19.93 -4.29 5.67
C ASN A 33 -19.23 -5.37 4.84
N ILE A 34 -17.90 -5.50 4.90
CA ILE A 34 -17.20 -6.52 4.11
C ILE A 34 -17.48 -7.95 4.60
N ILE A 35 -17.78 -8.14 5.90
CA ILE A 35 -18.23 -9.44 6.43
C ILE A 35 -19.50 -9.91 5.73
N LYS A 36 -20.45 -9.00 5.47
CA LYS A 36 -21.72 -9.32 4.78
C LYS A 36 -21.50 -9.79 3.33
N HIS A 37 -20.33 -9.51 2.75
CA HIS A 37 -19.94 -9.96 1.42
C HIS A 37 -19.09 -11.24 1.45
N GLY A 38 -18.92 -11.88 2.61
CA GLY A 38 -18.22 -13.16 2.74
C GLY A 38 -16.71 -13.06 2.96
N THR A 39 -16.16 -11.86 3.15
CA THR A 39 -14.75 -11.69 3.50
C THR A 39 -14.49 -12.24 4.90
N THR A 40 -13.50 -13.14 5.05
CA THR A 40 -13.07 -13.72 6.33
C THR A 40 -11.68 -13.22 6.77
N THR A 41 -10.86 -12.77 5.83
CA THR A 41 -9.53 -12.20 6.07
C THR A 41 -9.38 -10.90 5.28
N VAL A 42 -8.81 -9.86 5.89
CA VAL A 42 -8.61 -8.56 5.25
C VAL A 42 -7.25 -7.96 5.58
N GLU A 43 -6.57 -7.42 4.57
CA GLU A 43 -5.43 -6.53 4.77
C GLU A 43 -5.92 -5.10 4.98
N ILE A 44 -5.43 -4.40 6.00
CA ILE A 44 -5.71 -2.98 6.22
C ILE A 44 -4.40 -2.21 6.31
N LYS A 45 -4.29 -1.16 5.51
CA LYS A 45 -3.09 -0.34 5.36
C LYS A 45 -3.22 0.98 6.13
N SER A 46 -2.10 1.50 6.63
CA SER A 46 -2.00 2.90 7.06
C SER A 46 -1.81 3.83 5.84
N GLY A 47 -1.06 4.92 5.95
CA GLY A 47 -0.65 5.73 4.78
C GLY A 47 -1.48 6.99 4.53
N TYR A 48 -2.44 7.31 5.40
CA TYR A 48 -3.10 8.62 5.41
C TYR A 48 -2.65 9.51 6.59
N GLY A 49 -1.67 9.08 7.38
CA GLY A 49 -1.08 9.86 8.44
C GLY A 49 0.06 10.76 7.93
N LEU A 50 0.99 10.19 7.15
CA LEU A 50 2.18 10.85 6.61
C LEU A 50 3.05 11.60 7.65
N SER A 51 2.99 11.19 8.91
CA SER A 51 3.86 11.60 10.01
C SER A 51 3.92 10.47 11.03
N THR A 52 4.98 10.38 11.83
CA THR A 52 5.17 9.30 12.81
C THR A 52 3.98 9.13 13.77
N PRO A 53 3.50 10.16 14.49
CA PRO A 53 2.40 9.97 15.44
C PRO A 53 1.11 9.50 14.75
N GLU A 54 0.85 9.97 13.53
CA GLU A 54 -0.39 9.72 12.79
C GLU A 54 -0.40 8.35 12.10
N GLU A 55 0.74 7.90 11.57
CA GLU A 55 0.88 6.54 11.06
C GLU A 55 0.77 5.51 12.19
N LEU A 56 1.42 5.77 13.33
CA LEU A 56 1.30 4.93 14.51
C LEU A 56 -0.14 4.92 15.06
N LYS A 57 -0.86 6.05 15.00
CA LYS A 57 -2.27 6.17 15.37
C LYS A 57 -3.14 5.24 14.52
N MET A 58 -3.02 5.30 13.20
CA MET A 58 -3.74 4.42 12.29
C MET A 58 -3.43 2.95 12.56
N LEU A 59 -2.16 2.59 12.73
CA LEU A 59 -1.78 1.21 12.98
C LEU A 59 -2.26 0.69 14.34
N ARG A 60 -2.31 1.52 15.39
CA ARG A 60 -2.96 1.16 16.67
C ARG A 60 -4.44 0.88 16.48
N VAL A 61 -5.14 1.72 15.72
CA VAL A 61 -6.55 1.50 15.38
C VAL A 61 -6.74 0.18 14.62
N ILE A 62 -5.90 -0.12 13.63
CA ILE A 62 -5.96 -1.40 12.89
C ILE A 62 -5.74 -2.58 13.82
N ASN A 63 -4.77 -2.52 14.74
CA ASN A 63 -4.52 -3.59 15.70
C ASN A 63 -5.65 -3.72 16.75
N LYS A 64 -6.33 -2.63 17.10
CA LYS A 64 -7.53 -2.70 17.95
C LYS A 64 -8.68 -3.37 17.20
N LEU A 65 -8.93 -3.01 15.94
CA LEU A 65 -9.91 -3.67 15.09
C LEU A 65 -9.59 -5.16 14.93
N LYS A 66 -8.31 -5.52 14.79
CA LYS A 66 -7.86 -6.92 14.72
C LYS A 66 -8.26 -7.72 15.96
N LYS A 67 -8.15 -7.12 17.16
CA LYS A 67 -8.50 -7.77 18.42
C LYS A 67 -10.02 -7.91 18.61
N ASP A 68 -10.77 -6.91 18.14
CA ASP A 68 -12.20 -6.79 18.42
C ASP A 68 -13.08 -7.40 17.30
N SER A 69 -12.49 -7.79 16.17
CA SER A 69 -13.18 -8.32 14.98
C SER A 69 -13.10 -9.84 14.91
N VAL A 70 -14.09 -10.45 14.25
CA VAL A 70 -14.08 -11.86 13.85
C VAL A 70 -13.21 -12.12 12.62
N LEU A 71 -12.85 -11.08 11.87
CA LEU A 71 -11.97 -11.19 10.71
C LEU A 71 -10.51 -11.38 11.13
N ASP A 72 -9.79 -12.19 10.36
CA ASP A 72 -8.34 -12.13 10.38
C ASP A 72 -7.88 -10.83 9.72
N ILE A 73 -7.35 -9.90 10.52
CA ILE A 73 -6.85 -8.61 10.03
C ILE A 73 -5.32 -8.63 9.96
N ILE A 74 -4.79 -8.28 8.79
CA ILE A 74 -3.36 -8.18 8.50
C ILE A 74 -2.97 -6.69 8.38
N PRO A 75 -2.28 -6.11 9.38
CA PRO A 75 -1.88 -4.71 9.34
C PRO A 75 -0.65 -4.49 8.45
N THR A 76 -0.70 -3.47 7.60
CA THR A 76 0.38 -3.06 6.71
C THR A 76 0.71 -1.58 6.90
N TYR A 77 1.99 -1.26 7.08
CA TYR A 77 2.47 0.12 7.07
C TYR A 77 2.70 0.57 5.62
N LEU A 78 1.99 1.61 5.17
CA LEU A 78 2.06 2.09 3.78
C LEU A 78 2.74 3.46 3.69
N VAL A 79 3.86 3.51 2.98
CA VAL A 79 4.54 4.74 2.59
C VAL A 79 3.87 5.28 1.32
N HIS A 80 2.76 5.99 1.51
CA HIS A 80 1.77 6.23 0.46
C HIS A 80 2.13 7.38 -0.49
N THR A 81 2.51 8.54 0.04
CA THR A 81 2.87 9.71 -0.76
C THR A 81 3.73 10.66 0.06
N ILE A 82 4.19 11.75 -0.56
CA ILE A 82 5.02 12.76 0.10
C ILE A 82 4.12 13.89 0.60
N PRO A 83 4.21 14.28 1.89
CA PRO A 83 3.50 15.44 2.40
C PRO A 83 3.86 16.71 1.63
N TYR A 84 2.86 17.50 1.24
CA TYR A 84 3.07 18.74 0.46
C TYR A 84 4.00 19.75 1.17
N GLN A 85 3.97 19.77 2.51
CA GLN A 85 4.71 20.73 3.34
C GLN A 85 6.14 20.27 3.68
N MET A 86 6.60 19.15 3.11
CA MET A 86 7.91 18.57 3.43
C MET A 86 8.71 18.33 2.16
N LYS A 87 10.03 18.57 2.21
CA LYS A 87 10.91 18.20 1.10
C LYS A 87 10.94 16.67 0.97
N ARG A 88 10.91 16.19 -0.27
CA ARG A 88 10.94 14.76 -0.60
C ARG A 88 12.07 14.00 0.10
N ARG A 89 13.28 14.57 0.15
CA ARG A 89 14.43 13.98 0.85
C ARG A 89 14.14 13.82 2.34
N ASP A 90 13.74 14.91 2.99
CA ASP A 90 13.48 14.94 4.44
C ASP A 90 12.38 13.93 4.83
N TYR A 91 11.34 13.78 4.00
CA TYR A 91 10.29 12.78 4.25
C TYR A 91 10.80 11.35 4.10
N ILE A 92 11.63 11.07 3.08
CA ILE A 92 12.22 9.74 2.91
C ILE A 92 13.16 9.40 4.07
N ASP A 93 13.93 10.37 4.55
CA ASP A 93 14.82 10.19 5.70
C ASP A 93 14.00 9.97 6.98
N LEU A 94 12.93 10.74 7.21
CA LEU A 94 11.98 10.52 8.31
C LEU A 94 11.37 9.11 8.29
N VAL A 95 10.94 8.63 7.12
CA VAL A 95 10.39 7.29 6.97
C VAL A 95 11.43 6.22 7.33
N ARG A 96 12.66 6.36 6.84
CA ARG A 96 13.73 5.36 7.00
C ARG A 96 14.34 5.33 8.40
N GLU A 97 14.52 6.50 9.00
CA GLU A 97 15.28 6.65 10.24
C GLU A 97 14.37 6.75 11.48
N GLU A 98 13.07 7.03 11.31
CA GLU A 98 12.13 7.14 12.43
C GLU A 98 10.90 6.24 12.27
N MET A 99 10.11 6.39 11.20
CA MET A 99 8.80 5.71 11.11
C MET A 99 8.93 4.19 11.04
N ILE A 100 9.76 3.66 10.15
CA ILE A 100 9.99 2.21 10.02
C ILE A 100 10.49 1.62 11.35
N PRO A 101 11.55 2.16 11.99
CA PRO A 101 11.99 1.70 13.30
C PRO A 101 10.90 1.71 14.37
N GLU A 102 10.11 2.79 14.47
CA GLU A 102 9.07 2.91 15.49
C GLU A 102 7.89 1.94 15.26
N VAL A 103 7.47 1.73 14.01
CA VAL A 103 6.46 0.73 13.67
C VAL A 103 6.95 -0.67 14.03
N ALA A 104 8.22 -0.98 13.73
CA ALA A 104 8.83 -2.28 14.03
C ALA A 104 8.97 -2.52 15.54
N LYS A 105 9.51 -1.53 16.27
CA LYS A 105 9.69 -1.57 17.73
C LYS A 105 8.37 -1.84 18.45
N LYS A 106 7.28 -1.22 17.99
CA LYS A 106 5.93 -1.41 18.56
C LYS A 106 5.19 -2.62 17.98
N LYS A 107 5.79 -3.34 17.03
CA LYS A 107 5.23 -4.53 16.35
C LYS A 107 3.84 -4.28 15.77
N LEU A 108 3.65 -3.12 15.15
CA LEU A 108 2.33 -2.65 14.73
C LEU A 108 1.93 -3.11 13.32
N ALA A 109 2.86 -3.59 12.49
CA ALA A 109 2.58 -4.06 11.14
C ALA A 109 3.34 -5.34 10.80
N VAL A 110 2.77 -6.14 9.90
CA VAL A 110 3.40 -7.33 9.32
C VAL A 110 4.14 -6.97 8.04
N PHE A 111 3.54 -6.11 7.23
CA PHE A 111 4.09 -5.68 5.95
C PHE A 111 4.48 -4.20 5.96
N CYS A 112 5.47 -3.87 5.14
CA CYS A 112 5.75 -2.51 4.70
C CYS A 112 5.48 -2.43 3.19
N ASP A 113 4.72 -1.42 2.79
CA ASP A 113 4.27 -1.16 1.43
C ASP A 113 4.69 0.25 1.02
N ILE A 114 4.82 0.49 -0.28
CA ILE A 114 5.19 1.79 -0.84
C ILE A 114 4.52 2.02 -2.18
N PHE A 115 4.18 3.27 -2.45
CA PHE A 115 3.65 3.65 -3.75
C PHE A 115 4.74 4.07 -4.75
N CYS A 116 5.16 3.13 -5.58
CA CYS A 116 6.17 3.33 -6.60
C CYS A 116 5.54 3.70 -7.95
N ASP A 117 5.24 4.98 -8.12
CA ASP A 117 4.66 5.52 -9.35
C ASP A 117 5.12 6.97 -9.59
N LYS A 118 4.90 7.51 -10.80
CA LYS A 118 5.30 8.87 -11.21
C LYS A 118 4.72 9.97 -10.31
N ILE A 119 3.65 9.68 -9.57
CA ILE A 119 2.96 10.64 -8.70
C ILE A 119 3.39 10.56 -7.23
N ALA A 120 4.21 9.58 -6.85
CA ALA A 120 4.63 9.35 -5.46
C ALA A 120 6.15 9.16 -5.38
N PHE A 121 6.62 7.91 -5.26
CA PHE A 121 8.03 7.57 -5.12
C PHE A 121 8.62 7.01 -6.41
N THR A 122 9.83 7.44 -6.76
CA THR A 122 10.58 6.81 -7.84
C THR A 122 11.00 5.38 -7.46
N LYS A 123 11.37 4.56 -8.46
CA LYS A 123 11.95 3.23 -8.21
C LYS A 123 13.16 3.26 -7.28
N LYS A 124 14.03 4.28 -7.41
CA LYS A 124 15.24 4.41 -6.59
C LYS A 124 14.90 4.70 -5.14
N GLU A 125 13.91 5.57 -4.90
CA GLU A 125 13.45 5.91 -3.55
C GLU A 125 12.71 4.76 -2.91
N SER A 126 11.82 4.10 -3.67
CA SER A 126 11.10 2.91 -3.24
C SER A 126 12.05 1.80 -2.82
N LYS A 127 13.13 1.57 -3.59
CA LYS A 127 14.17 0.60 -3.24
C LYS A 127 14.84 0.93 -1.90
N LYS A 128 15.17 2.21 -1.65
CA LYS A 128 15.80 2.62 -0.38
C LYS A 128 14.89 2.37 0.83
N VAL A 129 13.62 2.71 0.71
CA VAL A 129 12.62 2.53 1.77
C VAL A 129 12.37 1.05 2.05
N LEU A 130 12.14 0.25 1.01
CA LEU A 130 11.85 -1.17 1.17
C LEU A 130 13.04 -1.98 1.69
N LEU A 131 14.27 -1.64 1.29
CA LEU A 131 15.47 -2.26 1.88
C LEU A 131 15.58 -1.95 3.38
N ARG A 132 15.30 -0.69 3.78
CA ARG A 132 15.27 -0.32 5.20
C ARG A 132 14.18 -1.08 5.96
N ALA A 133 13.00 -1.25 5.39
CA ALA A 133 11.94 -2.05 6.00
C ALA A 133 12.35 -3.51 6.18
N LYS A 134 13.09 -4.07 5.21
CA LYS A 134 13.60 -5.44 5.28
C LYS A 134 14.59 -5.66 6.43
N GLU A 135 15.44 -4.67 6.73
CA GLU A 135 16.35 -4.70 7.89
C GLU A 135 15.59 -4.81 9.23
N PHE A 136 14.34 -4.35 9.29
CA PHE A 136 13.45 -4.50 10.44
C PHE A 136 12.48 -5.68 10.32
N ASN A 137 12.78 -6.66 9.46
CA ASN A 137 12.02 -7.90 9.27
C ASN A 137 10.57 -7.70 8.77
N PHE A 138 10.25 -6.56 8.16
CA PHE A 138 8.97 -6.44 7.46
C PHE A 138 8.95 -7.33 6.22
N LYS A 139 7.80 -7.99 6.00
CA LYS A 139 7.48 -8.49 4.66
C LYS A 139 7.20 -7.31 3.75
N LEU A 140 7.57 -7.40 2.48
CA LEU A 140 7.51 -6.25 1.57
C LEU A 140 6.31 -6.36 0.62
N LYS A 141 5.64 -5.25 0.36
CA LYS A 141 4.64 -5.08 -0.70
C LYS A 141 4.93 -3.79 -1.47
N ILE A 142 4.28 -3.59 -2.61
CA ILE A 142 4.46 -2.39 -3.42
C ILE A 142 3.23 -2.12 -4.27
N HIS A 143 2.69 -0.90 -4.18
CA HIS A 143 1.79 -0.39 -5.22
C HIS A 143 2.66 0.01 -6.42
N ALA A 144 2.40 -0.62 -7.56
CA ALA A 144 3.30 -0.60 -8.69
C ALA A 144 2.59 -0.34 -10.01
N ASP A 145 3.19 0.56 -10.79
CA ASP A 145 2.86 0.80 -12.19
C ASP A 145 1.36 1.07 -12.46
N GLU A 146 0.73 1.84 -11.59
CA GLU A 146 -0.69 2.19 -11.65
C GLU A 146 -0.97 3.23 -12.73
N PHE A 147 -0.16 4.29 -12.81
CA PHE A 147 -0.37 5.43 -13.73
C PHE A 147 0.71 5.55 -14.80
N ALA A 148 1.83 4.84 -14.65
CA ALA A 148 2.87 4.70 -15.65
C ALA A 148 3.71 3.45 -15.41
N ASN A 149 4.50 3.03 -16.38
CA ASN A 149 5.51 2.01 -16.16
C ASN A 149 6.68 2.63 -15.39
N SER A 150 6.57 2.69 -14.06
CA SER A 150 7.56 3.26 -13.14
C SER A 150 8.63 2.25 -12.72
N GLY A 151 8.47 0.98 -13.13
CA GLY A 151 9.38 -0.11 -12.83
C GLY A 151 9.16 -0.70 -11.44
N GLY A 152 7.99 -0.45 -10.83
CA GLY A 152 7.61 -0.95 -9.51
C GLY A 152 7.50 -2.47 -9.50
N ALA A 153 6.85 -3.08 -10.50
CA ALA A 153 6.70 -4.53 -10.58
C ALA A 153 8.05 -5.26 -10.68
N ARG A 154 8.99 -4.69 -11.46
CA ARG A 154 10.35 -5.24 -11.56
C ARG A 154 11.11 -5.08 -10.25
N LEU A 155 10.91 -3.98 -9.53
CA LEU A 155 11.51 -3.80 -8.20
C LEU A 155 10.95 -4.83 -7.21
N ALA A 156 9.64 -5.11 -7.27
CA ALA A 156 8.99 -6.12 -6.44
C ALA A 156 9.68 -7.48 -6.57
N ALA A 157 9.93 -7.92 -7.81
CA ALA A 157 10.67 -9.15 -8.10
C ALA A 157 12.11 -9.09 -7.57
N GLN A 158 12.82 -7.97 -7.76
CA GLN A 158 14.20 -7.81 -7.29
C GLN A 158 14.34 -7.90 -5.76
N LEU A 159 13.32 -7.51 -5.01
CA LEU A 159 13.34 -7.49 -3.55
C LEU A 159 12.61 -8.68 -2.90
N ASN A 160 12.04 -9.58 -3.72
CA ASN A 160 11.17 -10.68 -3.28
C ASN A 160 10.00 -10.17 -2.43
N CYS A 161 9.30 -9.13 -2.91
CA CYS A 161 8.06 -8.67 -2.29
C CYS A 161 7.02 -9.78 -2.29
N THR A 162 6.14 -9.80 -1.28
CA THR A 162 5.02 -10.75 -1.22
C THR A 162 4.01 -10.48 -2.33
N SER A 163 3.72 -9.21 -2.63
CA SER A 163 2.89 -8.84 -3.77
C SER A 163 3.32 -7.53 -4.42
N ALA A 164 2.82 -7.32 -5.64
CA ALA A 164 2.83 -6.03 -6.32
C ALA A 164 1.39 -5.72 -6.78
N ASP A 165 0.90 -4.54 -6.47
CA ASP A 165 -0.52 -4.20 -6.56
C ASP A 165 -0.78 -3.13 -7.67
N HIS A 166 -1.98 -3.10 -8.26
CA HIS A 166 -2.42 -2.33 -9.46
C HIS A 166 -1.97 -2.88 -10.83
N LEU A 167 -0.74 -2.58 -11.24
CA LEU A 167 -0.07 -3.15 -12.43
C LEU A 167 -0.72 -2.84 -13.81
N LEU A 168 -1.40 -1.70 -13.93
CA LEU A 168 -2.06 -1.28 -15.17
C LEU A 168 -1.08 -1.02 -16.33
N TYR A 169 0.13 -0.54 -16.02
CA TYR A 169 1.17 -0.21 -16.99
C TYR A 169 2.36 -1.18 -16.96
N THR A 170 2.25 -2.28 -16.21
CA THR A 170 3.31 -3.29 -16.12
C THR A 170 3.52 -4.02 -17.45
N THR A 171 4.78 -4.33 -17.75
CA THR A 171 5.18 -5.02 -18.98
C THR A 171 5.17 -6.55 -18.81
N LYS A 172 5.07 -7.28 -19.92
CA LYS A 172 5.18 -8.76 -19.93
C LYS A 172 6.47 -9.25 -19.27
N SER A 173 7.58 -8.55 -19.49
CA SER A 173 8.88 -8.94 -18.91
C SER A 173 8.94 -8.72 -17.39
N ALA A 174 8.22 -7.74 -16.86
CA ALA A 174 8.09 -7.55 -15.41
C ALA A 174 7.12 -8.58 -14.79
N ILE A 175 6.04 -8.94 -15.49
CA ILE A 175 5.13 -10.03 -15.07
C ILE A 175 5.91 -11.35 -14.96
N LYS A 176 6.73 -11.67 -15.97
CA LYS A 176 7.59 -12.86 -15.94
C LYS A 176 8.54 -12.84 -14.72
N ALA A 177 9.18 -11.70 -14.47
CA ALA A 177 10.08 -11.56 -13.32
C ALA A 177 9.35 -11.74 -11.97
N MET A 178 8.12 -11.25 -11.84
CA MET A 178 7.30 -11.49 -10.64
C MET A 178 6.99 -12.97 -10.44
N LYS A 179 6.61 -13.68 -11.51
CA LYS A 179 6.39 -15.13 -11.47
C LYS A 179 7.65 -15.88 -11.01
N GLU A 180 8.80 -15.57 -11.61
CA GLU A 180 10.09 -16.20 -11.28
C GLU A 180 10.49 -15.95 -9.81
N ALA A 181 10.20 -14.77 -9.27
CA ALA A 181 10.49 -14.40 -7.89
C ALA A 181 9.40 -14.79 -6.87
N GLY A 182 8.30 -15.41 -7.30
CA GLY A 182 7.18 -15.78 -6.43
C GLY A 182 6.35 -14.58 -5.90
N VAL A 183 6.44 -13.43 -6.56
CA VAL A 183 5.66 -12.23 -6.21
C VAL A 183 4.25 -12.37 -6.79
N ILE A 184 3.22 -12.21 -5.95
CA ILE A 184 1.83 -12.24 -6.40
C ILE A 184 1.43 -10.89 -7.00
N PRO A 185 1.04 -10.81 -8.27
CA PRO A 185 0.38 -9.65 -8.84
C PRO A 185 -1.06 -9.54 -8.29
N THR A 186 -1.39 -8.41 -7.65
CA THR A 186 -2.76 -8.11 -7.19
C THR A 186 -3.41 -7.08 -8.12
N LEU A 187 -4.41 -7.50 -8.88
CA LEU A 187 -5.17 -6.60 -9.75
C LEU A 187 -6.30 -5.92 -8.98
N LEU A 188 -6.43 -4.60 -9.17
CA LEU A 188 -7.38 -3.75 -8.46
C LEU A 188 -8.37 -3.12 -9.47
N PRO A 189 -9.33 -3.91 -9.98
CA PRO A 189 -10.23 -3.45 -11.04
C PRO A 189 -11.13 -2.29 -10.58
N GLY A 190 -11.51 -2.24 -9.29
CA GLY A 190 -12.34 -1.18 -8.72
C GLY A 190 -11.73 0.21 -8.90
N THR A 191 -10.44 0.36 -8.63
CA THR A 191 -9.69 1.62 -8.81
C THR A 191 -9.73 2.08 -10.27
N SER A 192 -9.41 1.18 -11.21
CA SER A 192 -9.39 1.52 -12.64
C SER A 192 -10.78 1.90 -13.17
N PHE A 193 -11.82 1.25 -12.66
CA PHE A 193 -13.21 1.57 -12.97
C PHE A 193 -13.61 2.94 -12.43
N PHE A 194 -13.37 3.21 -11.15
CA PHE A 194 -13.74 4.47 -10.49
C PHE A 194 -12.99 5.68 -11.06
N LEU A 195 -11.70 5.52 -11.36
CA LEU A 195 -10.86 6.56 -11.96
C LEU A 195 -11.06 6.69 -13.49
N GLN A 196 -11.90 5.85 -14.09
CA GLN A 196 -12.15 5.80 -15.54
C GLN A 196 -10.86 5.65 -16.36
N ILE A 197 -9.90 4.90 -15.83
CA ILE A 197 -8.63 4.63 -16.52
C ILE A 197 -8.91 3.65 -17.66
N LYS A 198 -8.75 4.12 -18.91
CA LYS A 198 -8.96 3.28 -20.10
C LYS A 198 -7.93 2.14 -20.24
N LYS A 199 -6.75 2.32 -19.64
CA LYS A 199 -5.67 1.32 -19.65
C LYS A 199 -6.10 0.11 -18.81
N LYS A 200 -6.05 -1.08 -19.40
CA LYS A 200 -6.32 -2.36 -18.72
C LYS A 200 -5.00 -3.07 -18.40
N PRO A 201 -4.94 -3.90 -17.33
CA PRO A 201 -3.81 -4.78 -17.09
C PRO A 201 -3.52 -5.65 -18.33
N TYR A 202 -2.28 -6.08 -18.50
CA TYR A 202 -1.88 -6.87 -19.67
C TYR A 202 -2.32 -8.34 -19.55
N ILE A 203 -3.63 -8.61 -19.57
CA ILE A 203 -4.23 -9.93 -19.31
C ILE A 203 -3.63 -11.06 -20.16
N LYS A 204 -3.38 -10.81 -21.46
CA LYS A 204 -2.73 -11.80 -22.34
C LYS A 204 -1.34 -12.20 -21.83
N ALA A 205 -0.58 -11.27 -21.26
CA ALA A 205 0.73 -11.55 -20.69
C ALA A 205 0.62 -12.47 -19.46
N TYR A 206 -0.25 -12.14 -18.50
CA TYR A 206 -0.48 -12.98 -17.30
C TYR A 206 -0.84 -14.42 -17.66
N LYS A 207 -1.75 -14.61 -18.63
CA LYS A 207 -2.12 -15.94 -19.15
C LYS A 207 -0.90 -16.65 -19.75
N SER A 208 -0.17 -15.98 -20.65
CA SER A 208 0.99 -16.60 -21.33
C SER A 208 2.18 -16.92 -20.41
N THR A 209 2.29 -16.24 -19.26
CA THR A 209 3.36 -16.49 -18.27
C THR A 209 2.90 -17.39 -17.13
N GLU A 210 1.63 -17.79 -17.11
CA GLU A 210 1.00 -18.57 -16.03
C GLU A 210 1.30 -17.97 -14.63
N CYS A 211 1.25 -16.63 -14.57
CA CYS A 211 1.51 -15.88 -13.35
C CYS A 211 0.21 -15.83 -12.53
N PRO A 212 0.16 -16.45 -11.33
CA PRO A 212 -1.06 -16.50 -10.53
C PRO A 212 -1.40 -15.09 -10.06
N VAL A 213 -2.66 -14.69 -10.17
CA VAL A 213 -3.12 -13.32 -9.88
C VAL A 213 -4.09 -13.35 -8.69
N ALA A 214 -3.95 -12.36 -7.80
CA ALA A 214 -4.96 -12.01 -6.81
C ALA A 214 -5.83 -10.84 -7.30
N ILE A 215 -7.03 -10.71 -6.73
CA ILE A 215 -7.92 -9.57 -6.95
C ILE A 215 -8.31 -9.02 -5.58
N ALA A 216 -8.37 -7.69 -5.43
CA ALA A 216 -8.84 -7.04 -4.21
C ALA A 216 -9.68 -5.79 -4.51
N SER A 217 -10.39 -5.31 -3.50
CA SER A 217 -11.34 -4.20 -3.62
C SER A 217 -10.67 -2.83 -3.73
N ASP A 218 -9.50 -2.66 -3.12
CA ASP A 218 -8.85 -1.35 -2.91
C ASP A 218 -9.79 -0.34 -2.23
N PHE A 219 -10.34 -0.74 -1.07
CA PHE A 219 -11.42 -0.02 -0.36
C PHE A 219 -10.91 1.02 0.64
#